data_AF-A0AA96C8K6-F1
#
_entry.id   AF-A0AA96C8K6-F1
#
_cell.length_a   1.000
_cell.length_b   1.000
_cell.length_c   1.000
_cell.angle_alpha   90.00
_cell.angle_beta   90.00
_cell.angle_gamma   90.00
#
_symmetry.space_group_name_H-M   'P 1'
#
loop_
_entity.id
_entity.type
_entity.pdbx_description
1 polymer ?
#
loop_
_entity_poly.entity_id
_entity_poly.type
_entity_poly.pdbx_seq_one_letter_code
_entity_poly.pdbx_strand_id
1 'polypeptide(L)'
;MKEFYQPASDFLVMAANGEIPLTGSEFADANLCRLLDHTSDSDLSNRDWATFLLAHADVDVAEVTIALHRCLEDENESVQEEAMVGLARRHDLTALPRLHDWLRQGGIIANDP
;
A
#
# COMPACT_ATOMS: atom_id res chain seq x y z
N MET A 1 -25.60 -2.87 -9.85
CA MET A 1 -24.25 -3.49 -9.82
C MET A 1 -23.42 -2.57 -8.94
N LYS A 2 -22.83 -3.06 -7.84
CA LYS A 2 -21.77 -2.29 -7.17
C LYS A 2 -20.62 -2.25 -8.17
N GLU A 3 -20.19 -1.06 -8.58
CA GLU A 3 -18.95 -0.90 -9.34
C GLU A 3 -17.83 -1.51 -8.48
N PHE A 4 -17.06 -2.43 -9.05
CA PHE A 4 -15.91 -2.97 -8.34
C PHE A 4 -14.86 -1.86 -8.25
N TYR A 5 -14.47 -1.51 -7.03
CA TYR A 5 -13.39 -0.55 -6.81
C TYR A 5 -12.10 -1.09 -7.42
N GLN A 6 -11.53 -0.37 -8.38
CA GLN A 6 -10.33 -0.74 -9.14
C GLN A 6 -9.45 0.49 -9.36
N PRO A 7 -8.14 0.31 -9.54
CA PRO A 7 -7.25 1.43 -9.85
C PRO A 7 -7.49 1.93 -11.27
N ALA A 8 -7.30 3.23 -11.49
CA ALA A 8 -7.34 3.82 -12.83
C ALA A 8 -6.16 3.39 -13.72
N SER A 9 -5.04 2.95 -13.13
CA SER A 9 -3.83 2.52 -13.83
C SER A 9 -3.90 1.07 -14.32
N ASP A 10 -3.79 0.87 -15.64
CA ASP A 10 -3.68 -0.47 -16.26
C ASP A 10 -2.53 -1.29 -15.65
N PHE A 11 -1.42 -0.65 -15.28
CA PHE A 11 -0.30 -1.32 -14.64
C PHE A 11 -0.70 -1.93 -13.29
N LEU A 12 -1.44 -1.18 -12.47
CA LEU A 12 -1.91 -1.67 -11.17
C LEU A 12 -2.95 -2.77 -11.33
N VAL A 13 -3.81 -2.69 -12.35
CA VAL A 13 -4.75 -3.78 -12.70
C VAL A 13 -3.98 -5.06 -13.03
N MET A 14 -2.98 -4.97 -13.91
CA MET A 14 -2.15 -6.12 -14.30
C MET A 14 -1.37 -6.70 -13.10
N ALA A 15 -0.83 -5.83 -12.23
CA ALA A 15 -0.13 -6.26 -11.02
C ALA A 15 -1.08 -6.97 -10.04
N ALA A 16 -2.27 -6.42 -9.82
CA ALA A 16 -3.28 -7.02 -8.95
C ALA A 16 -3.78 -8.38 -9.45
N ASN A 17 -3.87 -8.54 -10.78
CA ASN A 17 -4.22 -9.83 -11.40
C ASN A 17 -3.05 -10.84 -11.41
N GLY A 18 -1.85 -10.45 -10.97
CA GLY A 18 -0.66 -11.29 -11.04
C GLY A 18 -0.12 -11.54 -12.45
N GLU A 19 -0.54 -10.71 -13.42
CA GLU A 19 -0.10 -10.80 -14.82
C GLU A 19 1.34 -10.30 -14.99
N ILE A 20 1.79 -9.43 -14.08
CA ILE A 20 3.17 -8.94 -14.02
C ILE A 20 3.79 -9.25 -12.64
N PRO A 21 5.02 -9.78 -12.60
CA PRO A 21 5.70 -10.06 -11.34
C PRO A 21 6.24 -8.77 -10.72
N LEU A 22 6.24 -8.73 -9.39
CA LEU A 22 6.87 -7.67 -8.58
C LEU A 22 8.18 -8.12 -7.94
N THR A 23 8.53 -9.41 -8.01
CA THR A 23 9.75 -9.97 -7.43
C THR A 23 10.40 -11.01 -8.34
N GLY A 24 11.68 -11.32 -8.11
CA GLY A 24 12.34 -12.50 -8.65
C GLY A 24 12.99 -12.36 -10.04
N SER A 25 13.03 -11.16 -10.63
CA SER A 25 13.77 -10.87 -11.87
C SER A 25 14.00 -9.37 -12.05
N GLU A 26 14.96 -8.98 -12.90
CA GLU A 26 15.20 -7.55 -13.24
C GLU A 26 13.93 -6.86 -13.80
N PHE A 27 13.10 -7.60 -14.55
CA PHE A 27 11.82 -7.10 -15.02
C PHE A 27 10.86 -6.80 -13.86
N ALA A 28 10.86 -7.68 -12.85
CA ALA A 28 10.04 -7.53 -11.68
C ALA A 28 10.53 -6.38 -10.77
N ASP A 29 11.85 -6.19 -10.68
CA ASP A 29 12.44 -5.05 -9.95
C ASP A 29 12.03 -3.71 -10.59
N ALA A 30 12.00 -3.64 -11.93
CA ALA A 30 11.49 -2.47 -12.64
C ALA A 30 10.00 -2.23 -12.36
N ASN A 31 9.19 -3.29 -12.26
CA ASN A 31 7.78 -3.19 -11.87
C ASN A 31 7.63 -2.74 -10.41
N LEU A 32 8.47 -3.21 -9.50
CA LEU A 32 8.46 -2.77 -8.11
C LEU A 32 8.78 -1.27 -8.00
N CYS A 33 9.79 -0.78 -8.73
CA CYS A 33 10.07 0.67 -8.81
C CYS A 33 8.85 1.45 -9.29
N ARG A 34 8.19 0.96 -10.35
CA ARG A 34 6.96 1.57 -10.86
C ARG A 34 5.83 1.54 -9.84
N LEU A 35 5.68 0.47 -9.07
CA LEU A 35 4.69 0.35 -8.01
C LEU A 35 4.96 1.37 -6.89
N LEU A 36 6.23 1.53 -6.49
CA LEU A 36 6.64 2.53 -5.50
C LEU A 36 6.26 3.95 -5.94
N ASP A 37 6.42 4.28 -7.22
CA ASP A 37 6.01 5.59 -7.76
C ASP A 37 4.48 5.81 -7.65
N HIS A 38 3.67 4.77 -7.86
CA HIS A 38 2.20 4.89 -7.79
C HIS A 38 1.67 5.13 -6.37
N THR A 39 2.45 4.85 -5.32
CA THR A 39 2.06 5.20 -3.94
C THR A 39 1.99 6.71 -3.68
N SER A 40 2.36 7.54 -4.65
CA SER A 40 2.21 9.01 -4.60
C SER A 40 1.45 9.56 -5.81
N ASP A 41 0.67 8.71 -6.50
CA ASP A 41 -0.16 9.11 -7.63
C ASP A 41 -1.24 10.14 -7.21
N SER A 42 -1.60 11.04 -8.12
CA SER A 42 -2.68 12.00 -7.86
C SER A 42 -4.05 11.35 -7.73
N ASP A 43 -4.25 10.19 -8.36
CA ASP A 43 -5.49 9.42 -8.27
C ASP A 43 -5.48 8.55 -7.00
N LEU A 44 -6.49 8.74 -6.16
CA LEU A 44 -6.65 7.99 -4.92
C LEU A 44 -6.69 6.47 -5.15
N SER A 45 -7.41 6.01 -6.18
CA SER A 45 -7.50 4.58 -6.48
C SER A 45 -6.13 3.99 -6.81
N ASN A 46 -5.27 4.75 -7.47
CA ASN A 46 -3.92 4.30 -7.76
C ASN A 46 -3.06 4.22 -6.50
N ARG A 47 -3.11 5.23 -5.62
CA ARG A 47 -2.33 5.21 -4.37
C ARG A 47 -2.74 4.09 -3.42
N ASP A 48 -4.04 3.89 -3.28
CA ASP A 48 -4.61 2.85 -2.42
C ASP A 48 -4.17 1.46 -2.90
N TRP A 49 -4.45 1.13 -4.17
CA TRP A 49 -4.03 -0.13 -4.75
C TRP A 49 -2.52 -0.33 -4.77
N ALA A 50 -1.74 0.72 -5.01
CA ALA A 50 -0.29 0.61 -4.95
C ALA A 50 0.19 0.27 -3.54
N THR A 51 -0.38 0.90 -2.51
CA THR A 51 -0.04 0.65 -1.11
C THR A 51 -0.49 -0.73 -0.67
N PHE A 52 -1.70 -1.16 -1.04
CA PHE A 52 -2.21 -2.52 -0.81
C PHE A 52 -1.28 -3.58 -1.42
N LEU A 53 -0.91 -3.45 -2.69
CA LEU A 53 -0.03 -4.40 -3.37
C LEU A 53 1.36 -4.42 -2.72
N LEU A 54 1.88 -3.26 -2.34
CA LEU A 54 3.18 -3.14 -1.68
C LEU A 54 3.18 -3.78 -0.27
N ALA A 55 2.10 -3.59 0.48
CA ALA A 55 1.90 -4.20 1.80
C ALA A 55 1.93 -5.72 1.73
N HIS A 56 1.37 -6.30 0.66
CA HIS A 56 1.24 -7.74 0.44
C HIS A 56 2.37 -8.38 -0.37
N ALA A 57 3.22 -7.58 -1.03
CA ALA A 57 4.38 -8.08 -1.74
C ALA A 57 5.37 -8.75 -0.77
N ASP A 58 5.83 -9.96 -1.13
CA ASP A 58 6.87 -10.68 -0.40
C ASP A 58 8.26 -10.15 -0.81
N VAL A 59 8.50 -8.88 -0.45
CA VAL A 59 9.74 -8.15 -0.71
C VAL A 59 10.24 -7.50 0.58
N ASP A 60 11.51 -7.76 0.88
CA ASP A 60 12.24 -7.18 2.00
C ASP A 60 13.37 -6.28 1.48
N VAL A 61 12.99 -5.09 0.99
CA VAL A 61 13.94 -4.02 0.61
C VAL A 61 13.56 -2.74 1.34
N ALA A 62 14.57 -1.95 1.70
CA ALA A 62 14.39 -0.77 2.55
C ALA A 62 13.44 0.27 1.95
N GLU A 63 13.45 0.40 0.62
CA GLU A 63 12.60 1.30 -0.16
C GLU A 63 11.10 1.03 0.07
N VAL A 64 10.73 -0.23 0.27
CA VAL A 64 9.33 -0.62 0.55
C VAL A 64 8.91 -0.09 1.92
N THR A 65 9.71 -0.33 2.95
CA THR A 65 9.43 0.17 4.31
C THR A 65 9.37 1.69 4.34
N ILE A 66 10.29 2.37 3.63
CA ILE A 66 10.28 3.85 3.50
C ILE A 66 8.98 4.34 2.84
N ALA A 67 8.55 3.70 1.76
CA ALA A 67 7.32 4.06 1.08
C ALA A 67 6.09 3.82 1.96
N LEU A 68 6.02 2.72 2.70
CA LEU A 68 4.93 2.44 3.63
C LEU A 68 4.86 3.49 4.76
N HIS A 69 6.01 3.89 5.33
CA HIS A 69 6.03 4.99 6.31
C HIS A 69 5.55 6.31 5.72
N ARG A 70 5.88 6.60 4.46
CA ARG A 70 5.32 7.78 3.76
C ARG A 70 3.81 7.68 3.61
N CYS A 71 3.28 6.50 3.26
CA CYS A 71 1.84 6.28 3.11
C CYS A 71 1.06 6.40 4.44
N LEU A 72 1.70 6.23 5.60
CA LEU A 72 1.06 6.55 6.89
C LEU A 72 0.70 8.04 7.04
N GLU A 73 1.32 8.92 6.26
CA GLU A 73 1.05 10.36 6.24
C GLU A 73 0.14 10.79 5.08
N ASP A 74 -0.45 9.82 4.37
CA ASP A 74 -1.38 10.09 3.29
C ASP A 74 -2.65 10.81 3.80
N GLU A 75 -3.30 11.61 2.97
CA GLU A 75 -4.54 12.29 3.34
C GLU A 75 -5.76 11.35 3.45
N ASN A 76 -5.68 10.17 2.82
CA ASN A 76 -6.75 9.19 2.79
C ASN A 76 -6.51 8.05 3.79
N GLU A 77 -7.52 7.76 4.60
CA GLU A 77 -7.45 6.75 5.66
C GLU A 77 -7.20 5.33 5.13
N SER A 78 -7.79 4.94 4.00
CA SER A 78 -7.56 3.61 3.39
C SER A 78 -6.09 3.41 3.01
N VAL A 79 -5.44 4.43 2.44
CA VAL A 79 -3.99 4.39 2.14
C VAL A 79 -3.17 4.25 3.43
N GLN A 80 -3.52 4.99 4.49
CA GLN A 80 -2.85 4.86 5.78
C GLN A 80 -3.02 3.46 6.38
N GLU A 81 -4.22 2.89 6.30
CA GLU A 81 -4.55 1.56 6.82
C GLU A 81 -3.73 0.46 6.13
N GLU A 82 -3.67 0.48 4.78
CA GLU A 82 -2.87 -0.46 4.01
C GLU A 82 -1.38 -0.35 4.34
N ALA A 83 -0.90 0.87 4.53
CA ALA A 83 0.48 1.12 4.96
C ALA A 83 0.77 0.49 6.33
N MET A 84 -0.14 0.66 7.30
CA MET A 84 -0.02 0.05 8.62
C MET A 84 -0.03 -1.47 8.55
N VAL A 85 -0.89 -2.07 7.72
CA VAL A 85 -0.88 -3.52 7.46
C VAL A 85 0.48 -3.95 6.92
N GLY A 86 1.02 -3.24 5.93
CA GLY A 86 2.33 -3.54 5.33
C GLY A 86 3.48 -3.50 6.33
N LEU A 87 3.49 -2.52 7.23
CA LEU A 87 4.50 -2.39 8.29
C LEU A 87 4.34 -3.47 9.37
N ALA A 88 3.11 -3.78 9.76
CA ALA A 88 2.81 -4.84 10.73
C ALA A 88 3.24 -6.22 10.22
N ARG A 89 2.99 -6.54 8.94
CA ARG A 89 3.43 -7.78 8.29
C ARG A 89 4.95 -7.93 8.27
N ARG A 90 5.66 -6.81 8.20
CA ARG A 90 7.14 -6.74 8.26
C ARG A 90 7.68 -6.66 9.68
N HIS A 91 6.82 -6.69 10.69
CA HIS A 91 7.18 -6.53 12.10
C HIS A 91 7.94 -5.22 12.39
N ASP A 92 7.65 -4.15 11.64
CA ASP A 92 8.29 -2.86 11.85
C ASP A 92 7.74 -2.18 13.11
N LEU A 93 8.49 -2.33 14.21
CA LEU A 93 8.13 -1.78 15.51
C LEU A 93 8.15 -0.24 15.54
N THR A 94 8.76 0.42 14.56
CA THR A 94 8.78 1.89 14.49
C THR A 94 7.40 2.48 14.18
N ALA A 95 6.47 1.68 13.65
CA ALA A 95 5.07 2.07 13.43
C ALA A 95 4.19 2.03 14.69
N LEU A 96 4.66 1.38 15.78
CA LEU A 96 3.86 1.20 17.01
C LEU A 96 3.36 2.51 17.65
N PRO A 97 4.14 3.61 17.72
CA PRO A 97 3.64 4.87 18.26
C PRO A 97 2.40 5.36 17.51
N ARG A 98 2.42 5.30 16.18
CA ARG A 98 1.31 5.72 15.32
C ARG A 98 0.07 4.85 15.55
N LEU A 99 0.25 3.53 15.60
CA LEU A 99 -0.85 2.59 15.89
C LEU A 99 -1.47 2.86 17.27
N HIS A 100 -0.64 3.09 18.28
CA HIS A 100 -1.12 3.42 19.62
C HIS A 100 -1.94 4.72 19.65
N ASP A 101 -1.52 5.74 18.89
CA ASP A 101 -2.26 7.00 18.78
C ASP A 101 -3.62 6.80 18.10
N TRP A 102 -3.71 6.00 17.03
CA TRP A 102 -4.98 5.64 16.39
C TRP A 102 -5.95 4.93 17.34
N LEU A 103 -5.45 3.96 18.11
CA LEU A 103 -6.26 3.23 19.08
C LEU A 103 -6.81 4.14 20.19
N ARG A 104 -6.04 5.14 20.62
CA ARG A 104 -6.48 6.11 21.64
C ARG A 104 -7.52 7.10 21.16
N GLN A 105 -7.52 7.41 19.87
CA GLN A 105 -8.45 8.38 19.27
C GLN A 105 -9.84 7.80 18.99
N GLY A 106 -10.09 6.53 19.35
CA GLY A 106 -11.37 5.86 19.18
C GLY A 106 -11.32 4.64 18.26
N GLY A 107 -10.13 4.25 17.79
CA GLY A 107 -9.98 3.23 16.76
C GLY A 107 -10.37 3.78 15.39
N ILE A 108 -9.69 3.28 14.36
CA ILE A 108 -10.11 3.43 12.97
C ILE A 108 -11.57 2.99 12.92
N ILE A 109 -12.49 3.93 12.71
CA ILE A 109 -13.88 3.56 12.55
C ILE A 109 -13.92 2.90 11.18
N ALA A 110 -13.87 1.57 11.18
CA ALA A 110 -14.25 0.75 10.04
C ALA A 110 -15.73 1.05 9.72
N ASN A 111 -15.96 2.18 9.06
CA ASN A 111 -17.20 2.52 8.43
C ASN A 111 -16.95 2.36 6.94
N ASP A 112 -17.32 1.20 6.39
CA ASP A 112 -18.40 1.22 5.40
C ASP A 112 -19.01 -0.18 5.13
N PRO A 113 -20.30 -0.25 4.71
CA PRO A 113 -21.13 -1.45 4.55
C PRO A 113 -21.07 -2.22 3.20
#